data_AF-A0A7S2S695-F1
#
_entry.id   AF-A0A7S2S695-F1
#
_cell.length_a   1.000
_cell.length_b   1.000
_cell.length_c   1.000
_cell.angle_alpha   90.00
_cell.angle_beta   90.00
_cell.angle_gamma   90.00
#
_symmetry.space_group_name_H-M   'P 1'
#
loop_
_entity.id
_entity.type
_entity.pdbx_description
1 polymer ?
#
loop_
_entity_poly.entity_id
_entity_poly.type
_entity_poly.pdbx_seq_one_letter_code
_entity_poly.pdbx_strand_id
1 'polypeptide(L)'
;SEALAKIGSSTNSPQWTHACNHGNPDKNGYTCGLWDLFHIMTIGVAKLNDKHPNPMTITPLQAADILRNYIQDFFACEVCRLHFLKMYDSCQFQRCDRLLDNKEELT
;
A
#
# COMPACT_ATOMS: atom_id res chain seq x y z
N SER A 1 -19.66 36.36 -23.48
CA SER A 1 -19.54 35.92 -22.07
C SER A 1 -18.97 34.50 -21.91
N GLU A 2 -18.54 33.82 -22.98
CA GLU A 2 -18.13 32.40 -22.92
C GLU A 2 -16.61 32.16 -22.91
N ALA A 3 -15.79 33.22 -22.96
CA ALA A 3 -14.33 33.09 -23.05
C ALA A 3 -13.60 32.93 -21.70
N LEU A 4 -14.30 33.08 -20.57
CA LEU A 4 -13.67 33.04 -19.23
C LEU A 4 -13.68 31.65 -18.57
N ALA A 5 -14.46 30.68 -19.08
CA ALA A 5 -14.51 29.34 -18.51
C ALA A 5 -13.29 28.46 -18.85
N LYS A 6 -12.48 28.85 -19.85
CA LYS A 6 -11.29 28.07 -20.29
C LYS A 6 -9.97 28.48 -19.60
N ILE A 7 -9.99 29.50 -18.74
CA ILE A 7 -8.78 30.00 -18.04
C ILE A 7 -8.68 29.43 -16.60
N GLY A 8 -9.49 28.43 -16.24
CA GLY A 8 -9.62 27.93 -14.86
C GLY A 8 -9.11 26.53 -14.57
N SER A 9 -8.56 25.77 -15.52
CA SER A 9 -8.20 24.36 -15.29
C SER A 9 -6.79 24.01 -15.77
N SER A 10 -5.80 24.78 -15.33
CA SER A 10 -4.45 24.21 -15.18
C SER A 10 -4.34 23.68 -13.76
N THR A 11 -4.93 22.51 -13.52
CA THR A 11 -4.47 21.64 -12.45
C THR A 11 -3.90 20.41 -13.15
N ASN A 12 -2.61 20.11 -12.93
CA ASN A 12 -2.00 18.87 -13.40
C ASN A 12 -2.68 17.71 -12.65
N SER A 13 -3.84 17.26 -13.13
CA SER A 13 -4.51 16.12 -12.56
C SER A 13 -3.69 14.86 -12.85
N PRO A 14 -3.47 13.99 -11.85
CA PRO A 14 -2.73 12.75 -12.06
C PRO A 14 -3.43 11.90 -13.12
N GLN A 15 -2.69 11.48 -14.14
CA GLN A 15 -3.20 10.59 -15.18
C GLN A 15 -3.09 9.13 -14.73
N TRP A 16 -4.24 8.51 -14.45
CA TRP A 16 -4.32 7.12 -14.03
C TRP A 16 -4.47 6.17 -15.23
N THR A 17 -3.84 5.00 -15.15
CA THR A 17 -3.99 3.94 -16.15
C THR A 17 -5.44 3.42 -16.18
N HIS A 18 -5.84 2.77 -17.28
CA HIS A 18 -7.19 2.21 -17.38
C HIS A 18 -7.52 1.22 -16.25
N ALA A 19 -6.51 0.47 -15.79
CA ALA A 19 -6.63 -0.46 -14.66
C ALA A 19 -7.00 0.23 -13.34
N CYS A 20 -6.59 1.49 -13.13
CA CYS A 20 -6.93 2.23 -11.92
C CYS A 20 -8.06 3.25 -12.11
N ASN A 21 -8.57 3.39 -13.33
CA ASN A 21 -9.56 4.39 -13.67
C ASN A 21 -11.01 3.88 -13.45
N HIS A 22 -11.33 2.61 -13.70
CA HIS A 22 -12.63 1.94 -13.43
C HIS A 22 -13.89 2.86 -13.43
N GLY A 23 -14.00 3.78 -14.40
CA GLY A 23 -15.14 4.69 -14.55
C GLY A 23 -15.16 5.94 -13.65
N ASN A 24 -14.19 6.14 -12.74
CA ASN A 24 -14.05 7.38 -11.97
C ASN A 24 -12.58 7.60 -11.50
N PRO A 25 -11.76 8.31 -12.29
CA PRO A 25 -10.34 8.49 -11.99
C PRO A 25 -10.12 9.36 -10.74
N ASP A 26 -11.01 10.33 -10.50
CA ASP A 26 -10.91 11.28 -9.38
C ASP A 26 -11.12 10.60 -8.02
N LYS A 27 -11.82 9.46 -7.99
CA LYS A 27 -12.12 8.72 -6.75
C LYS A 27 -11.27 7.47 -6.56
N ASN A 28 -10.89 6.79 -7.64
CA ASN A 28 -10.32 5.45 -7.56
C ASN A 28 -8.80 5.42 -7.83
N GLY A 29 -8.29 6.42 -8.56
CA GLY A 29 -6.92 6.39 -9.06
C GLY A 29 -5.86 6.31 -7.97
N TYR A 30 -5.92 7.22 -6.99
CA TYR A 30 -4.95 7.27 -5.89
C TYR A 30 -4.94 5.97 -5.08
N THR A 31 -6.12 5.51 -4.64
CA THR A 31 -6.23 4.29 -3.84
C THR A 31 -5.75 3.07 -4.61
N CYS A 32 -6.10 2.93 -5.89
CA CYS A 32 -5.63 1.82 -6.72
C CYS A 32 -4.10 1.82 -6.87
N GLY A 33 -3.52 2.96 -7.27
CA GLY A 33 -2.07 3.06 -7.45
C GLY A 33 -1.30 2.86 -6.15
N LEU A 34 -1.87 3.28 -5.01
CA LEU A 34 -1.26 3.04 -3.69
C LEU A 34 -1.24 1.54 -3.34
N TRP A 35 -2.33 0.82 -3.58
CA TRP A 35 -2.36 -0.63 -3.35
C TRP A 35 -1.39 -1.39 -4.25
N ASP A 36 -1.31 -1.01 -5.53
CA ASP A 36 -0.34 -1.59 -6.46
C ASP A 36 1.10 -1.39 -5.98
N LEU A 37 1.43 -0.18 -5.52
CA LEU A 37 2.75 0.12 -4.96
C LEU A 37 3.06 -0.77 -3.75
N PHE A 38 2.13 -0.91 -2.81
CA PHE A 38 2.32 -1.76 -1.62
C PHE A 38 2.53 -3.24 -2.00
N HIS A 39 1.79 -3.75 -2.98
CA HIS A 39 1.98 -5.11 -3.49
C HIS A 39 3.35 -5.28 -4.14
N ILE A 40 3.81 -4.31 -4.94
CA ILE A 40 5.15 -4.36 -5.55
C ILE A 40 6.24 -4.34 -4.48
N MET A 41 6.13 -3.46 -3.48
CA MET A 41 7.11 -3.36 -2.39
C MET A 41 7.22 -4.65 -1.59
N THR A 42 6.09 -5.26 -1.21
CA THR A 42 6.07 -6.52 -0.44
C THR A 42 6.65 -7.69 -1.22
N ILE A 43 6.35 -7.81 -2.52
CA ILE A 43 6.98 -8.80 -3.41
C ILE A 43 8.49 -8.56 -3.51
N GLY A 44 8.92 -7.30 -3.57
CA GLY A 44 10.33 -6.91 -3.58
C GLY A 44 11.05 -7.40 -2.32
N VAL A 45 10.48 -7.12 -1.15
CA VAL A 45 11.03 -7.56 0.15
C VAL A 45 11.12 -9.08 0.23
N ALA A 46 10.08 -9.81 -0.17
CA ALA A 46 10.08 -11.27 -0.17
C ALA A 46 11.19 -11.83 -1.09
N LYS A 47 11.23 -11.41 -2.35
CA LYS A 47 12.22 -11.89 -3.33
C LYS A 47 13.67 -11.59 -2.95
N LEU A 48 13.90 -10.45 -2.33
CA LEU A 48 15.23 -10.07 -1.90
C LEU A 48 15.65 -10.87 -0.66
N ASN A 49 14.74 -11.17 0.27
CA ASN A 49 15.02 -12.03 1.44
C ASN A 49 15.28 -13.49 1.02
N ASP A 50 14.58 -14.00 0.01
CA ASP A 50 14.81 -15.35 -0.53
C ASP A 50 16.19 -15.51 -1.20
N LYS A 51 16.69 -14.45 -1.84
CA LYS A 51 17.92 -14.51 -2.65
C LYS A 51 19.20 -14.30 -1.85
N HIS A 52 19.13 -13.70 -0.67
CA HIS A 52 20.30 -13.35 0.12
C HIS A 52 20.37 -14.22 1.38
N PRO A 53 21.46 -15.01 1.57
CA PRO A 53 21.61 -15.87 2.74
C PRO A 53 21.85 -15.08 4.03
N ASN A 54 22.22 -13.80 3.92
CA ASN A 54 22.30 -12.90 5.06
C ASN A 54 20.95 -12.21 5.27
N PRO A 55 20.45 -12.10 6.51
CA PRO A 55 19.22 -11.38 6.80
C PRO A 55 19.38 -9.94 6.31
N MET A 56 18.49 -9.52 5.41
CA MET A 56 18.43 -8.12 5.02
C MET A 56 17.94 -7.26 6.19
N THR A 57 18.18 -5.96 6.09
CA THR A 57 17.80 -4.96 7.10
C THR A 57 16.28 -4.92 7.37
N ILE A 58 15.45 -5.43 6.46
CA ILE A 58 13.98 -5.39 6.56
C ILE A 58 13.40 -6.77 6.31
N THR A 59 12.81 -7.35 7.35
CA THR A 59 12.02 -8.60 7.30
C THR A 59 10.65 -8.38 6.66
N PRO A 60 9.98 -9.43 6.15
CA PRO A 60 8.61 -9.34 5.66
C PRO A 60 7.62 -8.76 6.70
N LEU A 61 7.78 -9.13 7.97
CA LEU A 61 6.97 -8.60 9.07
C LEU A 61 7.19 -7.09 9.26
N GLN A 62 8.45 -6.64 9.32
CA GLN A 62 8.77 -5.22 9.44
C GLN A 62 8.24 -4.41 8.26
N ALA A 63 8.33 -4.94 7.04
CA ALA A 63 7.75 -4.28 5.87
C ALA A 63 6.23 -4.14 5.99
N ALA A 64 5.54 -5.20 6.46
CA ALA A 64 4.10 -5.17 6.69
C ALA A 64 3.71 -4.15 7.77
N ASP A 65 4.47 -4.05 8.87
CA ASP A 65 4.23 -3.07 9.94
C ASP A 65 4.45 -1.62 9.46
N ILE A 66 5.48 -1.37 8.66
CA ILE A 66 5.72 -0.05 8.05
C ILE A 66 4.53 0.36 7.18
N LEU A 67 4.04 -0.54 6.32
CA LEU A 67 2.89 -0.26 5.46
C LEU A 67 1.59 -0.07 6.28
N ARG A 68 1.40 -0.85 7.34
CA ARG A 68 0.28 -0.68 8.28
C ARG A 68 0.31 0.72 8.91
N ASN A 69 1.45 1.17 9.39
CA ASN A 69 1.59 2.49 10.02
C ASN A 69 1.41 3.61 9.00
N TYR A 70 1.90 3.45 7.77
CA TYR A 70 1.60 4.39 6.70
C TYR A 70 0.09 4.53 6.47
N ILE A 71 -0.63 3.40 6.41
CA ILE A 71 -2.09 3.40 6.24
C ILE A 71 -2.78 4.07 7.43
N GLN A 72 -2.30 3.85 8.65
CA GLN A 72 -2.84 4.48 9.85
C GLN A 72 -2.73 6.02 9.79
N ASP A 73 -1.57 6.52 9.41
CA ASP A 73 -1.26 7.94 9.63
C ASP A 73 -1.52 8.82 8.38
N PHE A 74 -1.44 8.25 7.17
CA PHE A 74 -1.47 9.03 5.93
C PHE A 74 -2.61 8.66 4.96
N PHE A 75 -3.25 7.51 5.11
CA PHE A 75 -4.28 7.10 4.15
C PHE A 75 -5.60 7.84 4.39
N ALA A 76 -6.08 8.51 3.33
CA ALA A 76 -7.19 9.46 3.41
C ALA A 76 -8.57 8.81 3.64
N CYS A 77 -8.82 7.62 3.07
CA CYS A 77 -10.11 6.95 3.25
C CYS A 77 -10.20 6.35 4.67
N GLU A 78 -10.95 7.01 5.56
CA GLU A 78 -11.09 6.59 6.95
C GLU A 78 -11.70 5.19 7.10
N VAL A 79 -12.83 4.90 6.44
CA VAL A 79 -13.49 3.58 6.54
C VAL A 79 -12.56 2.47 6.02
N CYS A 80 -11.89 2.73 4.90
CA CYS A 80 -10.93 1.81 4.31
C CYS A 80 -9.75 1.54 5.26
N ARG A 81 -9.21 2.60 5.86
CA ARG A 81 -8.14 2.55 6.86
C ARG A 81 -8.56 1.72 8.07
N LEU A 82 -9.70 2.02 8.68
CA LEU A 82 -10.19 1.29 9.86
C LEU A 82 -10.40 -0.19 9.57
N HIS A 83 -10.96 -0.53 8.40
CA HIS A 83 -11.09 -1.92 7.99
C HIS A 83 -9.73 -2.59 7.83
N PHE A 84 -8.79 -1.96 7.12
CA PHE A 84 -7.46 -2.52 6.96
C PHE A 84 -6.75 -2.76 8.29
N LEU A 85 -6.74 -1.75 9.18
CA LEU A 85 -6.11 -1.87 10.50
C LEU A 85 -6.75 -2.98 11.32
N LYS A 86 -8.08 -3.11 11.30
CA LYS A 86 -8.77 -4.22 11.98
C LYS A 86 -8.35 -5.57 11.41
N MET A 87 -8.31 -5.73 10.09
CA MET A 87 -7.86 -6.98 9.46
C MET A 87 -6.41 -7.30 9.80
N TYR A 88 -5.56 -6.28 9.82
CA TYR A 88 -4.17 -6.37 10.22
C TYR A 88 -4.09 -6.80 11.70
N ASP A 89 -4.56 -6.00 12.63
CA ASP A 89 -4.34 -6.22 14.07
C ASP A 89 -5.00 -7.51 14.59
N SER A 90 -6.07 -7.98 13.93
CA SER A 90 -6.71 -9.26 14.27
C SER A 90 -6.08 -10.49 13.59
N CYS A 91 -4.90 -10.38 13.00
CA CYS A 91 -4.20 -11.46 12.30
C CYS A 91 -5.07 -12.18 11.25
N GLN A 92 -5.97 -11.47 10.55
CA GLN A 92 -6.84 -12.12 9.56
C GLN A 92 -6.02 -12.82 8.48
N PHE A 93 -6.60 -13.89 7.93
CA PHE A 93 -5.97 -14.72 6.91
C PHE A 93 -4.63 -15.33 7.35
N GLN A 94 -4.45 -15.66 8.64
CA GLN A 94 -3.20 -16.26 9.15
C GLN A 94 -1.97 -15.39 8.85
N ARG A 95 -2.12 -14.06 8.78
CA ARG A 95 -1.00 -13.17 8.44
C ARG A 95 0.14 -13.31 9.44
N CYS A 96 -0.16 -13.43 10.73
CA CYS A 96 0.83 -13.58 11.78
C CYS A 96 1.71 -14.82 11.53
N ASP A 97 1.10 -15.98 11.31
CA ASP A 97 1.83 -17.22 11.03
C ASP A 97 2.64 -17.16 9.72
N ARG A 98 2.14 -16.43 8.71
CA ARG A 98 2.79 -16.33 7.39
C ARG A 98 3.99 -15.37 7.36
N LEU A 99 4.06 -14.40 8.25
CA LEU A 99 5.10 -13.36 8.26
C LEU A 99 6.09 -13.51 9.41
N LEU A 100 5.77 -14.31 10.43
CA LEU A 100 6.73 -14.70 11.44
C LEU A 100 7.77 -15.60 10.76
N ASP A 101 8.98 -15.06 10.61
CA ASP A 101 10.15 -15.90 10.40
C ASP A 101 10.32 -16.74 11.67
N ASN A 102 10.41 -18.06 11.56
CA ASN A 102 10.86 -18.96 12.64
C ASN A 102 12.35 -18.72 12.96
N LYS A 103 12.72 -17.47 13.27
CA LYS A 103 14.02 -17.01 13.77
C LYS A 103 13.87 -16.26 15.09
N GLU A 104 12.80 -16.53 15.82
CA GLU A 104 12.73 -16.33 17.27
C GLU A 104 13.23 -17.58 18.02
N GLU A 105 14.22 -18.27 17.45
CA GLU A 105 15.03 -19.30 18.12
C GLU A 105 16.51 -19.02 17.86
N LEU A 106 16.95 -17.82 18.25
CA LEU A 106 18.36 -17.55 18.52
C LEU A 106 18.48 -16.52 19.65
N THR A 107 17.99 -16.92 20.81
CA THR A 107 18.48 -16.47 22.12
C THR A 107 19.07 -17.66 22.84
#